data_AF-A0A538PV59-F1
#
_entry.id   AF-A0A538PV59-F1
#
_cell.length_a   1.000
_cell.length_b   1.000
_cell.length_c   1.000
_cell.angle_alpha   90.00
_cell.angle_beta   90.00
_cell.angle_gamma   90.00
#
_symmetry.space_group_name_H-M   'P 1'
#
loop_
_entity.id
_entity.type
_entity.pdbx_description
1 polymer ?
#
loop_
_entity_poly.entity_id
_entity_poly.type
_entity_poly.pdbx_seq_one_letter_code
_entity_poly.pdbx_strand_id
1 'polypeptide(L)'
;MVLASRADVARVAGCTALGGLALRSGAALDVSQLRALATVTGDLVIGPTIAIEEISLNGLRSVSGAIRVAGNGLLQGLYLPALERAGAIEIAGNAAIITISLPRLQAVRGALHITDNASLEMIDLSSLSSIDQDVAIAGDPRLHLLEAGQLERAAAVRLDAPMLAPDIADRLRATAALR
;
A
#
# COMPACT_ATOMS: atom_id res chain seq x y z
N MET A 1 7.81 -3.37 -16.27
CA MET A 1 7.26 -2.52 -17.36
C MET A 1 6.84 -1.18 -16.78
N VAL A 2 6.99 -0.08 -17.52
CA VAL A 2 6.56 1.26 -17.08
C VAL A 2 5.31 1.67 -17.87
N LEU A 3 4.29 2.18 -17.16
CA LEU A 3 3.13 2.85 -17.75
C LEU A 3 3.24 4.35 -17.47
N ALA A 4 3.42 5.13 -18.54
CA ALA A 4 3.56 6.58 -18.49
C ALA A 4 2.54 7.32 -19.36
N SER A 5 1.74 6.57 -20.13
CA SER A 5 0.75 7.11 -21.05
C SER A 5 -0.49 6.23 -21.13
N ARG A 6 -1.58 6.78 -21.67
CA ARG A 6 -2.81 6.01 -21.97
C ARG A 6 -2.55 4.84 -22.90
N ALA A 7 -1.62 4.99 -23.85
CA ALA A 7 -1.23 3.93 -24.78
C ALA A 7 -0.53 2.76 -24.05
N ASP A 8 0.26 3.05 -23.01
CA ASP A 8 0.88 2.00 -22.21
C ASP A 8 -0.16 1.19 -21.44
N VAL A 9 -1.11 1.88 -20.81
CA VAL A 9 -2.21 1.25 -20.09
C VAL A 9 -3.04 0.36 -21.02
N ALA A 10 -3.43 0.88 -22.19
CA ALA A 10 -4.22 0.13 -23.17
C ALA A 10 -3.52 -1.15 -23.63
N ARG A 11 -2.19 -1.13 -23.77
CA ARG A 11 -1.38 -2.29 -24.18
C ARG A 11 -1.49 -3.46 -23.21
N VAL A 12 -1.75 -3.20 -21.93
CA VAL A 12 -1.77 -4.22 -20.88
C VAL A 12 -3.10 -4.33 -20.13
N ALA A 13 -4.13 -3.62 -20.59
CA ALA A 13 -5.47 -3.65 -20.01
C ALA A 13 -6.09 -5.06 -19.98
N GLY A 14 -5.69 -5.93 -20.91
CA GLY A 14 -6.11 -7.34 -20.97
C GLY A 14 -5.20 -8.32 -20.23
N CYS A 15 -4.07 -7.88 -19.68
CA CYS A 15 -3.13 -8.76 -19.00
C CYS A 15 -3.64 -9.15 -17.62
N THR A 16 -3.65 -10.45 -17.32
CA THR A 16 -4.00 -10.97 -15.99
C THR A 16 -2.81 -11.06 -15.04
N ALA A 17 -1.60 -11.18 -15.59
CA ALA A 17 -0.37 -11.23 -14.84
C ALA A 17 0.71 -10.37 -15.51
N LEU A 18 1.53 -9.69 -14.71
CA LEU A 18 2.67 -8.91 -15.16
C LEU A 18 3.93 -9.26 -14.36
N GLY A 19 5.08 -9.26 -15.03
CA GLY A 19 6.38 -9.48 -14.38
C GLY A 19 6.79 -8.37 -13.40
N GLY A 20 6.23 -7.18 -13.55
CA GLY A 20 6.49 -6.00 -12.75
C GLY A 20 5.84 -4.78 -13.40
N LEU A 21 5.27 -3.89 -12.59
CA LEU A 21 4.46 -2.77 -13.03
C LEU A 21 4.95 -1.48 -12.36
N ALA A 22 5.33 -0.48 -13.14
CA ALA A 22 5.67 0.84 -12.63
C ALA A 22 4.73 1.89 -13.25
N LEU A 23 3.92 2.56 -12.43
CA LEU A 23 3.09 3.69 -12.81
C LEU A 23 3.90 4.97 -12.57
N ARG A 24 4.31 5.64 -13.63
CA ARG A 24 5.07 6.90 -13.55
C ARG A 24 4.50 7.86 -14.57
N SER A 25 3.90 8.96 -14.15
CA SER A 25 3.12 9.79 -15.09
C SER A 25 3.25 11.29 -14.88
N GLY A 26 3.50 11.99 -15.99
CA GLY A 26 3.36 13.44 -16.11
C GLY A 26 1.94 13.89 -16.50
N ALA A 27 0.97 12.98 -16.57
CA ALA A 27 -0.41 13.27 -16.97
C ALA A 27 -1.41 12.37 -16.23
N ALA A 28 -2.70 12.67 -16.34
CA ALA A 28 -3.74 11.80 -15.82
C ALA A 28 -3.71 10.43 -16.54
N LEU A 29 -3.63 9.35 -15.76
CA LEU A 29 -3.74 7.97 -16.25
C LEU A 29 -4.98 7.31 -15.66
N ASP A 30 -5.77 6.70 -16.53
CA ASP A 30 -6.91 5.90 -16.11
C ASP A 30 -6.47 4.45 -15.87
N VAL A 31 -6.12 4.13 -14.62
CA VAL A 31 -5.69 2.78 -14.22
C VAL A 31 -6.85 1.81 -14.04
N SER A 32 -8.11 2.28 -14.13
CA SER A 32 -9.29 1.41 -14.04
C SER A 32 -9.35 0.37 -15.17
N GLN A 33 -8.68 0.67 -16.29
CA GLN A 33 -8.55 -0.24 -17.42
C GLN A 33 -7.77 -1.50 -17.09
N LEU A 34 -6.94 -1.50 -16.03
CA LEU A 34 -6.19 -2.65 -15.55
C LEU A 34 -7.05 -3.64 -14.73
N ARG A 35 -8.38 -3.63 -14.90
CA ARG A 35 -9.33 -4.49 -14.18
C ARG A 35 -9.04 -6.00 -14.28
N ALA A 36 -8.37 -6.44 -15.35
CA ALA A 36 -8.02 -7.85 -15.55
C ALA A 36 -6.77 -8.25 -14.75
N LEU A 37 -5.94 -7.29 -14.33
CA LEU A 37 -4.68 -7.54 -13.64
C LEU A 37 -4.95 -8.17 -12.28
N ALA A 38 -4.59 -9.44 -12.13
CA ALA A 38 -4.76 -10.21 -10.91
C ALA A 38 -3.44 -10.42 -10.16
N THR A 39 -2.30 -10.42 -10.86
CA THR A 39 -1.00 -10.74 -10.25
C THR A 39 0.14 -9.88 -10.81
N VAL A 40 1.01 -9.43 -9.92
CA VAL A 40 2.33 -8.88 -10.28
C VAL A 40 3.39 -9.77 -9.65
N THR A 41 4.18 -10.48 -10.46
CA THR A 41 5.18 -11.45 -9.96
C THR A 41 6.48 -10.77 -9.52
N GLY A 42 6.68 -9.50 -9.86
CA GLY A 42 7.76 -8.66 -9.36
C GLY A 42 7.20 -7.49 -8.56
N ASP A 43 7.80 -6.31 -8.74
CA ASP A 43 7.43 -5.11 -8.00
C ASP A 43 6.27 -4.36 -8.65
N LEU A 44 5.41 -3.78 -7.80
CA LEU A 44 4.45 -2.74 -8.15
C LEU A 44 4.99 -1.40 -7.65
N VAL A 45 5.36 -0.50 -8.56
CA VAL A 45 5.87 0.83 -8.23
C VAL A 45 4.86 1.87 -8.68
N ILE A 46 4.48 2.79 -7.80
CA ILE A 46 3.57 3.89 -8.05
C ILE A 46 4.28 5.19 -7.69
N GLY A 47 4.65 5.95 -8.70
CA GLY A 47 5.22 7.26 -8.53
C GLY A 47 6.62 7.43 -9.12
N PRO A 48 7.03 8.69 -9.42
CA PRO A 48 6.25 9.90 -9.17
C PRO A 48 5.10 10.07 -10.18
N THR A 49 3.99 10.64 -9.71
CA THR A 49 2.84 11.03 -10.53
C THR A 49 2.41 12.45 -10.17
N ILE A 50 1.94 13.21 -11.17
CA ILE A 50 1.60 14.64 -10.97
C ILE A 50 0.10 14.95 -11.09
N ALA A 51 -0.70 14.00 -11.54
CA ALA A 51 -2.12 14.21 -11.87
C ALA A 51 -3.01 13.01 -11.52
N ILE A 52 -2.54 12.12 -10.66
CA ILE A 52 -3.32 10.98 -10.17
C ILE A 52 -3.71 11.25 -8.74
N GLU A 53 -5.02 11.33 -8.50
CA GLU A 53 -5.60 11.54 -7.17
C GLU A 53 -5.96 10.22 -6.48
N GLU A 54 -6.25 9.19 -7.27
CA GLU A 54 -6.60 7.88 -6.75
C GLU A 54 -5.95 6.76 -7.57
N ILE A 55 -5.40 5.76 -6.88
CA ILE A 55 -5.05 4.48 -7.48
C ILE A 55 -5.98 3.41 -6.92
N SER A 56 -6.72 2.77 -7.83
CA SER A 56 -7.56 1.63 -7.53
C SER A 56 -7.29 0.47 -8.49
N LEU A 57 -6.80 -0.67 -7.97
CA LEU A 57 -6.54 -1.89 -8.74
C LEU A 57 -7.43 -3.03 -8.23
N ASN A 58 -8.72 -2.94 -8.55
CA ASN A 58 -9.78 -3.81 -8.03
C ASN A 58 -9.60 -5.30 -8.30
N GLY A 59 -8.86 -5.67 -9.34
CA GLY A 59 -8.58 -7.07 -9.70
C GLY A 59 -7.33 -7.64 -9.02
N LEU A 60 -6.45 -6.80 -8.48
CA LEU A 60 -5.11 -7.20 -8.05
C LEU A 60 -5.19 -8.01 -6.76
N ARG A 61 -4.80 -9.29 -6.81
CA ARG A 61 -4.85 -10.23 -5.68
C ARG A 61 -3.49 -10.48 -5.05
N SER A 62 -2.41 -10.42 -5.82
CA SER A 62 -1.08 -10.65 -5.28
C SER A 62 0.01 -9.82 -5.96
N VAL A 63 0.95 -9.36 -5.14
CA VAL A 63 2.23 -8.80 -5.57
C VAL A 63 3.33 -9.63 -4.90
N SER A 64 4.12 -10.36 -5.68
CA SER A 64 5.17 -11.22 -5.11
C SER A 64 6.38 -10.42 -4.65
N GLY A 65 6.69 -9.32 -5.36
CA GLY A 65 7.72 -8.36 -4.97
C GLY A 65 7.18 -7.26 -4.04
N ALA A 66 7.84 -6.11 -4.05
CA ALA A 66 7.46 -4.97 -3.23
C ALA A 66 6.39 -4.10 -3.92
N ILE A 67 5.45 -3.60 -3.11
CA ILE A 67 4.58 -2.48 -3.47
C ILE A 67 5.26 -1.21 -2.96
N ARG A 68 5.69 -0.33 -3.87
CA ARG A 68 6.32 0.95 -3.53
C ARG A 68 5.46 2.09 -4.01
N VAL A 69 5.05 2.99 -3.12
CA VAL A 69 4.24 4.16 -3.45
C VAL A 69 4.93 5.40 -2.91
N ALA A 70 5.52 6.21 -3.80
CA ALA A 70 6.31 7.36 -3.36
C ALA A 70 6.32 8.52 -4.36
N GLY A 71 6.40 9.74 -3.84
CA GLY A 71 6.53 10.94 -4.65
C GLY A 71 5.30 11.28 -5.48
N ASN A 72 4.10 10.95 -4.97
CA ASN A 72 2.83 11.31 -5.60
C ASN A 72 2.25 12.53 -4.89
N GLY A 73 2.34 13.70 -5.53
CA GLY A 73 1.98 14.99 -4.91
C GLY A 73 0.48 15.22 -4.76
N LEU A 74 -0.35 14.54 -5.56
CA LEU A 74 -1.81 14.68 -5.56
C LEU A 74 -2.56 13.40 -5.15
N LEU A 75 -1.85 12.29 -4.93
CA LEU A 75 -2.49 11.02 -4.59
C LEU A 75 -3.15 11.12 -3.22
N GLN A 76 -4.47 11.06 -3.16
CA GLN A 76 -5.30 11.10 -1.96
C GLN A 76 -5.66 9.69 -1.47
N GLY A 77 -5.73 8.70 -2.37
CA GLY A 77 -6.17 7.36 -2.01
C GLY A 77 -5.43 6.23 -2.74
N LEU A 78 -5.05 5.21 -1.97
CA LEU A 78 -4.57 3.93 -2.50
C LEU A 78 -5.53 2.81 -2.08
N TYR A 79 -6.20 2.21 -3.07
CA TYR A 79 -7.21 1.18 -2.86
C TYR A 79 -6.82 -0.11 -3.60
N LEU A 80 -6.52 -1.17 -2.86
CA LEU A 80 -6.28 -2.51 -3.43
C LEU A 80 -7.24 -3.52 -2.75
N PRO A 81 -8.55 -3.42 -3.00
CA PRO A 81 -9.58 -4.11 -2.21
C PRO A 81 -9.57 -5.63 -2.37
N ALA A 82 -8.94 -6.16 -3.41
CA ALA A 82 -8.80 -7.59 -3.65
C ALA A 82 -7.42 -8.15 -3.27
N LEU A 83 -6.49 -7.31 -2.83
CA LEU A 83 -5.12 -7.73 -2.54
C LEU A 83 -5.12 -8.64 -1.32
N GLU A 84 -4.62 -9.86 -1.49
CA GLU A 84 -4.55 -10.88 -0.44
C GLU A 84 -3.11 -11.04 0.09
N ARG A 85 -2.10 -10.84 -0.76
CA ARG A 85 -0.68 -11.07 -0.42
C ARG A 85 0.23 -10.03 -1.06
N ALA A 86 1.21 -9.57 -0.29
CA ALA A 86 2.30 -8.72 -0.77
C ALA A 86 3.67 -9.29 -0.36
N GLY A 87 4.71 -9.01 -1.15
CA GLY A 87 6.09 -9.24 -0.75
C GLY A 87 6.46 -8.27 0.37
N ALA A 88 6.76 -7.02 0.03
CA ALA A 88 6.92 -5.92 0.99
C ALA A 88 5.99 -4.75 0.61
N ILE A 89 5.73 -3.86 1.54
CA ILE A 89 4.95 -2.63 1.31
C ILE A 89 5.75 -1.44 1.83
N GLU A 90 5.98 -0.46 0.96
CA GLU A 90 6.69 0.77 1.25
C GLU A 90 5.87 1.95 0.69
N ILE A 91 5.29 2.77 1.56
CA ILE A 91 4.47 3.92 1.19
C ILE A 91 5.07 5.16 1.85
N ALA A 92 5.80 5.94 1.08
CA ALA A 92 6.65 7.00 1.62
C ALA A 92 6.49 8.35 0.88
N GLY A 93 6.36 9.44 1.63
CA GLY A 93 6.45 10.79 1.07
C GLY A 93 5.33 11.14 0.08
N ASN A 94 4.10 10.69 0.33
CA ASN A 94 2.93 11.09 -0.44
C ASN A 94 2.15 12.14 0.37
N ALA A 95 2.50 13.42 0.20
CA ALA A 95 2.03 14.51 1.07
C ALA A 95 0.49 14.67 1.12
N ALA A 96 -0.21 14.24 0.06
CA ALA A 96 -1.66 14.38 -0.07
C ALA A 96 -2.46 13.11 0.25
N ILE A 97 -1.81 11.96 0.53
CA ILE A 97 -2.55 10.70 0.74
C ILE A 97 -3.31 10.76 2.06
N ILE A 98 -4.60 10.44 2.03
CA ILE A 98 -5.52 10.47 3.17
C ILE A 98 -5.86 9.03 3.60
N THR A 99 -6.00 8.13 2.62
CA THR A 99 -6.48 6.77 2.86
C THR A 99 -5.62 5.73 2.14
N ILE A 100 -5.24 4.69 2.89
CA ILE A 100 -4.68 3.45 2.37
C ILE A 100 -5.64 2.33 2.75
N SER A 101 -6.24 1.66 1.77
CA SER A 101 -7.23 0.60 2.03
C SER A 101 -6.86 -0.69 1.32
N LEU A 102 -6.52 -1.69 2.13
CA LEU A 102 -6.10 -3.04 1.76
C LEU A 102 -6.88 -4.08 2.60
N PRO A 103 -8.24 -4.02 2.64
CA PRO A 103 -9.07 -4.73 3.62
C PRO A 103 -8.91 -6.24 3.59
N ARG A 104 -8.51 -6.80 2.44
CA ARG A 104 -8.33 -8.25 2.22
C ARG A 104 -6.89 -8.72 2.34
N LEU A 105 -5.94 -7.84 2.61
CA LEU A 105 -4.53 -8.22 2.72
C LEU A 105 -4.37 -9.14 3.93
N GLN A 106 -3.92 -10.37 3.71
CA GLN A 106 -3.79 -11.39 4.75
C GLN A 106 -2.37 -11.51 5.28
N ALA A 107 -1.37 -11.34 4.40
CA ALA A 107 0.03 -11.52 4.74
C ALA A 107 0.98 -10.62 3.93
N VAL A 108 2.02 -10.13 4.60
CA VAL A 108 3.19 -9.46 4.01
C VAL A 108 4.43 -10.28 4.32
N ARG A 109 5.14 -10.77 3.30
CA ARG A 109 6.31 -11.66 3.47
C ARG A 109 7.60 -10.92 3.85
N GLY A 110 7.59 -9.60 3.72
CA GLY A 110 8.68 -8.69 4.03
C GLY A 110 8.20 -7.66 5.05
N ALA A 111 8.75 -6.44 4.95
CA ALA A 111 8.39 -5.34 5.83
C ALA A 111 7.14 -4.57 5.36
N LEU A 112 6.48 -3.93 6.31
CA LEU A 112 5.43 -2.93 6.10
C LEU A 112 5.94 -1.58 6.61
N HIS A 113 6.31 -0.69 5.71
CA HIS A 113 6.78 0.66 6.02
C HIS A 113 5.82 1.69 5.41
N ILE A 114 5.23 2.51 6.26
CA ILE A 114 4.38 3.63 5.88
C ILE A 114 4.98 4.84 6.58
N THR A 115 5.58 5.76 5.83
CA THR A 115 6.29 6.89 6.44
C THR A 115 6.10 8.22 5.73
N ASP A 116 6.19 9.31 6.46
CA ASP A 116 6.22 10.67 5.92
C ASP A 116 5.03 11.02 5.02
N ASN A 117 3.84 10.50 5.33
CA ASN A 117 2.59 10.82 4.64
C ASN A 117 1.79 11.83 5.48
N ALA A 118 2.12 13.11 5.33
CA ALA A 118 1.65 14.19 6.20
C ALA A 118 0.11 14.33 6.32
N SER A 119 -0.64 13.89 5.31
CA SER A 119 -2.11 13.94 5.28
C SER A 119 -2.81 12.63 5.63
N LEU A 120 -2.05 11.57 5.92
CA LEU A 120 -2.61 10.22 6.11
C LEU A 120 -3.45 10.17 7.38
N GLU A 121 -4.71 9.74 7.24
CA GLU A 121 -5.68 9.70 8.33
C GLU A 121 -6.14 8.28 8.66
N MET A 122 -6.24 7.43 7.64
CA MET A 122 -6.78 6.08 7.75
C MET A 122 -5.92 5.06 7.02
N ILE A 123 -5.63 3.96 7.72
CA ILE A 123 -5.08 2.74 7.14
C ILE A 123 -6.03 1.57 7.46
N ASP A 124 -6.50 0.89 6.43
CA ASP A 124 -7.31 -0.32 6.56
C ASP A 124 -6.52 -1.56 6.13
N LEU A 125 -6.21 -2.40 7.11
CA LEU A 125 -5.54 -3.69 7.04
C LEU A 125 -6.37 -4.73 7.81
N SER A 126 -7.70 -4.64 7.75
CA SER A 126 -8.62 -5.38 8.64
C SER A 126 -8.42 -6.90 8.64
N SER A 127 -7.96 -7.50 7.54
CA SER A 127 -7.71 -8.95 7.44
C SER A 127 -6.24 -9.35 7.65
N LEU A 128 -5.35 -8.40 7.94
CA LEU A 128 -3.91 -8.66 8.01
C LEU A 128 -3.59 -9.46 9.26
N SER A 129 -3.07 -10.68 9.04
CA SER A 129 -2.77 -11.63 10.12
C SER A 129 -1.28 -11.72 10.44
N SER A 130 -0.41 -11.52 9.44
CA SER A 130 1.03 -11.70 9.62
C SER A 130 1.89 -10.81 8.73
N ILE A 131 3.01 -10.40 9.32
CA ILE A 131 4.12 -9.71 8.68
C ILE A 131 5.39 -10.45 9.09
N ASP A 132 6.15 -10.93 8.12
CA ASP A 132 7.34 -11.77 8.43
C ASP A 132 8.53 -10.92 8.92
N GLN A 133 8.55 -9.62 8.63
CA GLN A 133 9.58 -8.67 9.08
C GLN A 133 8.98 -7.55 9.94
N ASP A 134 9.59 -6.36 9.93
CA ASP A 134 9.19 -5.26 10.79
C ASP A 134 8.05 -4.42 10.20
N VAL A 135 7.33 -3.78 11.13
CA VAL A 135 6.38 -2.71 10.86
C VAL A 135 7.00 -1.40 11.29
N ALA A 136 6.97 -0.40 10.41
CA ALA A 136 7.30 0.97 10.72
C ALA A 136 6.19 1.89 10.22
N ILE A 137 5.54 2.59 11.13
CA ILE A 137 4.59 3.67 10.82
C ILE A 137 5.08 4.92 11.55
N ALA A 138 5.55 5.92 10.82
CA ALA A 138 6.22 7.09 11.41
C ALA A 138 6.17 8.31 10.47
N GLY A 139 6.09 9.51 11.04
CA GLY A 139 5.98 10.72 10.21
C GLY A 139 4.61 10.89 9.55
N ASP A 140 3.58 10.23 10.08
CA ASP A 140 2.18 10.32 9.64
C ASP A 140 1.32 11.01 10.73
N PRO A 141 1.50 12.33 10.98
CA PRO A 141 0.99 13.00 12.18
C PRO A 141 -0.54 13.06 12.29
N ARG A 142 -1.27 12.78 11.22
CA ARG A 142 -2.76 12.82 11.18
C ARG A 142 -3.40 11.43 11.30
N LEU A 143 -2.59 10.37 11.35
CA LEU A 143 -3.09 9.00 11.39
C LEU A 143 -3.77 8.77 12.74
N HIS A 144 -5.09 8.60 12.70
CA HIS A 144 -5.91 8.36 13.88
C HIS A 144 -6.71 7.07 13.81
N LEU A 145 -6.84 6.48 12.60
CA LEU A 145 -7.54 5.22 12.40
C LEU A 145 -6.63 4.20 11.70
N LEU A 146 -6.32 3.12 12.42
CA LEU A 146 -5.56 1.99 11.91
C LEU A 146 -6.29 0.69 12.24
N GLU A 147 -6.92 0.12 11.22
CA GLU A 147 -7.60 -1.17 11.31
C GLU A 147 -6.60 -2.29 11.03
N ALA A 148 -6.03 -2.88 12.08
CA ALA A 148 -5.14 -4.04 11.98
C ALA A 148 -5.41 -5.02 13.14
N GLY A 149 -6.69 -5.18 13.48
CA GLY A 149 -7.13 -5.93 14.65
C GLY A 149 -6.84 -7.43 14.61
N GLN A 150 -6.61 -7.99 13.41
CA GLN A 150 -6.28 -9.40 13.20
C GLN A 150 -4.77 -9.69 13.19
N LEU A 151 -3.91 -8.67 13.35
CA LEU A 151 -2.47 -8.87 13.28
C LEU A 151 -2.01 -9.67 14.49
N GLU A 152 -1.49 -10.87 14.25
CA GLU A 152 -1.04 -11.79 15.31
C GLU A 152 0.49 -11.83 15.39
N ARG A 153 1.19 -11.59 14.27
CA ARG A 153 2.64 -11.76 14.17
C ARG A 153 3.31 -10.66 13.35
N ALA A 154 4.30 -10.02 13.95
CA ALA A 154 5.27 -9.15 13.30
C ALA A 154 6.65 -9.35 13.94
N ALA A 155 7.75 -9.10 13.22
CA ALA A 155 9.09 -9.28 13.78
C ALA A 155 9.50 -8.17 14.75
N ALA A 156 9.04 -6.96 14.49
CA ALA A 156 9.24 -5.76 15.29
C ALA A 156 8.17 -4.75 14.89
N VAL A 157 7.75 -3.89 15.81
CA VAL A 157 6.76 -2.84 15.54
C VAL A 157 7.28 -1.51 16.07
N ARG A 158 7.49 -0.57 15.15
CA ARG A 158 7.88 0.82 15.42
C ARG A 158 6.73 1.72 15.00
N LEU A 159 6.10 2.39 15.96
CA LEU A 159 4.95 3.26 15.73
C LEU A 159 5.22 4.63 16.35
N ASP A 160 5.28 5.63 15.49
CA ASP A 160 5.30 7.07 15.81
C ASP A 160 4.09 7.72 15.11
N ALA A 161 2.91 7.50 15.70
CA ALA A 161 1.62 8.00 15.23
C ALA A 161 0.90 8.67 16.42
N PRO A 162 1.14 9.97 16.68
CA PRO A 162 0.70 10.64 17.90
C PRO A 162 -0.81 10.76 18.06
N MET A 163 -1.56 10.67 16.95
CA MET A 163 -3.03 10.75 16.93
C MET A 163 -3.70 9.37 17.01
N LEU A 164 -2.94 8.28 16.98
CA LEU A 164 -3.48 6.93 17.05
C LEU A 164 -3.84 6.59 18.50
N ALA A 165 -4.99 5.93 18.69
CA ALA A 165 -5.44 5.52 20.01
C ALA A 165 -4.39 4.62 20.71
N PRO A 166 -4.03 4.89 21.99
CA PRO A 166 -2.95 4.16 22.67
C PRO A 166 -3.16 2.65 22.74
N ASP A 167 -4.38 2.20 22.94
CA ASP A 167 -4.78 0.79 22.98
C ASP A 167 -4.53 0.07 21.64
N ILE A 168 -4.71 0.76 20.51
CA ILE A 168 -4.36 0.24 19.19
C ILE A 168 -2.84 0.11 19.06
N ALA A 169 -2.11 1.18 19.41
CA ALA A 169 -0.65 1.19 19.31
C ALA A 169 0.00 0.11 20.20
N ASP A 170 -0.48 -0.05 21.43
CA ASP A 170 0.04 -1.02 22.39
C ASP A 170 -0.28 -2.46 21.98
N ARG A 171 -1.51 -2.71 21.49
CA ARG A 171 -1.87 -4.01 20.90
C ARG A 171 -0.93 -4.38 19.77
N LEU A 172 -0.67 -3.45 18.84
CA LEU A 172 0.24 -3.71 17.72
C LEU A 172 1.66 -3.97 18.20
N ARG A 173 2.19 -3.20 19.14
CA ARG A 173 3.53 -3.45 19.72
C ARG A 173 3.62 -4.83 20.38
N ALA A 174 2.56 -5.29 21.04
CA ALA A 174 2.50 -6.61 21.66
C ALA A 174 2.60 -7.77 20.65
N THR A 175 2.16 -7.59 19.40
CA THR A 175 2.30 -8.62 18.33
C THR A 175 3.75 -8.98 18.02
N ALA A 176 4.71 -8.09 18.34
CA ALA A 176 6.14 -8.34 18.19
C ALA A 176 6.77 -9.04 19.41
N ALA A 177 6.09 -9.06 20.56
CA ALA A 177 6.59 -9.61 21.81
C ALA A 177 6.28 -11.11 22.00
N LEU A 178 5.44 -11.71 21.16
CA LEU A 178 5.00 -13.11 21.25
C LEU A 178 6.02 -14.14 20.69
N ARG A 179 7.31 -13.88 20.83
CA ARG A 179 8.40 -14.78 20.38
C ARG A 179 8.93 -15.67 21.47
#